data_AF-A0A090ZJM9-F1
#
_entry.id   AF-A0A090ZJM9-F1
#
_cell.length_a   1.000
_cell.length_b   1.000
_cell.length_c   1.000
_cell.angle_alpha   90.00
_cell.angle_beta   90.00
_cell.angle_gamma   90.00
#
_symmetry.space_group_name_H-M   'P 1'
#
loop_
_entity.id
_entity.type
_entity.pdbx_description
1 polymer ?
#
loop_
_entity_poly.entity_id
_entity_poly.type
_entity_poly.pdbx_seq_one_letter_code
_entity_poly.pdbx_strand_id
1 'polypeptide(L)'
;MLFKFAIKDYLDEKDFANLAPRTIKSYGDTLTEFQVFCSERELIDTEEVREQTIKSYLVYCQRERQNSVLTRNTKLQHLKTFFQFLEDEEVISQKRNPARKLKQAKTETRIEVFSDEQIRMMLIINLHLTQSNSCLADSRR
;
A
#
# COMPACT_ATOMS: atom_id res chain seq x y z
N MET A 1 4.86 9.89 20.59
CA MET A 1 3.41 10.05 20.31
C MET A 1 2.74 8.69 20.12
N LEU A 2 1.51 8.48 20.61
CA LEU A 2 0.80 7.21 20.41
C LEU A 2 0.41 6.98 18.94
N PHE A 3 0.56 5.75 18.46
CA PHE A 3 0.25 5.36 17.07
C PHE A 3 -1.12 5.81 16.59
N LYS A 4 -2.17 5.64 17.41
CA LYS A 4 -3.55 5.97 17.01
C LYS A 4 -3.69 7.45 16.64
N PHE A 5 -3.06 8.35 17.40
CA PHE A 5 -3.10 9.78 17.13
C PHE A 5 -2.21 10.13 15.94
N ALA A 6 -0.99 9.59 15.92
CA ALA A 6 -0.05 9.77 14.82
C ALA A 6 -0.63 9.41 13.45
N ILE A 7 -1.33 8.27 13.37
CA ILE A 7 -1.96 7.81 12.13
C ILE A 7 -3.10 8.75 11.73
N LYS A 8 -3.92 9.18 12.69
CA LYS A 8 -5.01 10.11 12.40
C LYS A 8 -4.47 11.42 11.84
N ASP A 9 -3.49 12.02 12.50
CA ASP A 9 -2.92 13.31 12.08
C ASP A 9 -2.27 13.19 10.69
N TYR A 10 -1.57 12.09 10.42
CA TYR A 10 -1.01 11.82 9.10
C TYR A 10 -2.08 11.68 8.00
N LEU A 11 -3.20 11.01 8.28
CA LEU A 11 -4.27 10.83 7.30
C LEU A 11 -5.03 12.14 7.06
N ASP A 12 -5.26 12.94 8.10
CA ASP A 12 -5.86 14.27 8.01
C ASP A 12 -4.98 15.20 7.14
N GLU A 13 -3.65 15.14 7.30
CA GLU A 13 -2.70 15.86 6.44
C GLU A 13 -2.78 15.41 4.97
N LYS A 14 -2.95 14.09 4.71
CA LYS A 14 -3.12 13.60 3.33
C LYS A 14 -4.46 13.98 2.71
N ASP A 15 -5.50 14.08 3.51
CA ASP A 15 -6.82 14.58 3.08
C ASP A 15 -6.76 16.07 2.77
N PHE A 16 -6.12 16.87 3.64
CA PHE A 16 -5.87 18.29 3.41
C PHE A 16 -5.07 18.54 2.12
N ALA A 17 -4.07 17.69 1.84
CA ALA A 17 -3.31 17.71 0.60
C ALA A 17 -4.09 17.21 -0.64
N ASN A 18 -5.39 16.92 -0.51
CA ASN A 18 -6.29 16.46 -1.58
C ASN A 18 -5.82 15.18 -2.30
N LEU A 19 -5.23 14.23 -1.57
CA LEU A 19 -4.93 12.91 -2.14
C LEU A 19 -6.24 12.15 -2.44
N ALA A 20 -6.20 11.30 -3.47
CA ALA A 20 -7.36 10.49 -3.82
C ALA A 20 -7.80 9.62 -2.62
N PRO A 21 -9.12 9.49 -2.32
CA PRO A 21 -9.62 8.74 -1.16
C PRO A 21 -9.12 7.29 -1.11
N ARG A 22 -8.96 6.66 -2.28
CA ARG A 22 -8.40 5.30 -2.40
C ARG A 22 -6.96 5.21 -1.90
N THR A 23 -6.17 6.24 -2.16
CA THR A 23 -4.78 6.33 -1.74
C THR A 23 -4.69 6.54 -0.23
N ILE A 24 -5.51 7.45 0.33
CA ILE A 24 -5.61 7.68 1.78
C ILE A 24 -6.02 6.38 2.50
N LYS A 25 -7.04 5.69 1.99
CA LYS A 25 -7.43 4.37 2.50
C LYS A 25 -6.28 3.36 2.45
N SER A 26 -5.52 3.31 1.35
CA SER A 26 -4.37 2.40 1.24
C SER A 26 -3.27 2.68 2.26
N TYR A 27 -3.01 3.96 2.57
CA TYR A 27 -2.12 4.34 3.66
C TYR A 27 -2.69 3.87 5.01
N GLY A 28 -3.95 4.21 5.29
CA GLY A 28 -4.63 3.86 6.54
C GLY A 28 -4.67 2.35 6.80
N ASP A 29 -5.00 1.54 5.79
CA ASP A 29 -5.02 0.08 5.88
C ASP A 29 -3.62 -0.46 6.26
N THR A 30 -2.55 0.09 5.67
CA THR A 30 -1.17 -0.33 5.98
C THR A 30 -0.75 0.08 7.39
N LEU A 31 -1.02 1.34 7.77
CA LEU A 31 -0.61 1.87 9.05
C LEU A 31 -1.38 1.24 10.22
N THR A 32 -2.66 0.94 10.03
CA THR A 32 -3.47 0.23 11.02
C THR A 32 -2.95 -1.21 11.21
N GLU A 33 -2.63 -1.92 10.12
CA GLU A 33 -2.04 -3.26 10.21
C GLU A 33 -0.68 -3.22 10.93
N PHE A 34 0.15 -2.22 10.65
CA PHE A 34 1.43 -2.03 11.33
C PHE A 34 1.26 -1.69 12.82
N GLN A 35 0.30 -0.82 13.17
CA GLN A 35 -0.05 -0.52 14.56
C GLN A 35 -0.43 -1.79 15.32
N VAL A 36 -1.29 -2.64 14.75
CA VAL A 36 -1.70 -3.90 15.38
C VAL A 36 -0.47 -4.78 15.62
N PHE A 37 0.38 -4.95 14.61
CA PHE A 37 1.65 -5.69 14.75
C PHE A 37 2.57 -5.14 15.85
N CYS A 38 2.65 -3.82 16.00
CA CYS A 38 3.42 -3.16 17.05
C CYS A 38 2.79 -3.37 18.44
N SER A 39 1.46 -3.28 18.54
CA SER A 39 0.74 -3.43 19.81
C SER A 39 0.88 -4.82 20.42
N GLU A 40 0.93 -5.87 19.60
CA GLU A 40 1.22 -7.25 20.04
C GLU A 40 2.61 -7.41 20.68
N ARG A 41 3.49 -6.42 20.49
CA ARG A 41 4.86 -6.38 21.00
C ARG A 41 5.05 -5.26 22.02
N GLU A 42 3.95 -4.75 22.57
CA GLU A 42 3.92 -3.67 23.56
C GLU A 42 4.55 -2.36 23.07
N LEU A 43 4.66 -2.17 21.74
CA LEU A 43 5.13 -0.93 21.12
C LEU A 43 3.94 -0.04 20.80
N ILE A 44 3.66 0.90 21.70
CA ILE A 44 2.48 1.78 21.60
C ILE A 44 2.88 3.18 21.09
N ASP A 45 4.10 3.61 21.40
CA ASP A 45 4.63 4.90 20.98
C ASP A 45 5.43 4.79 19.66
N THR A 46 5.21 5.73 18.76
CA THR A 46 5.93 5.83 17.48
C THR A 46 7.43 6.04 17.65
N GLU A 47 7.88 6.65 18.76
CA GLU A 47 9.29 6.92 19.07
C GLU A 47 10.09 5.67 19.44
N GLU A 48 9.41 4.61 19.89
CA GLU A 48 10.04 3.35 20.29
C GLU A 48 10.33 2.44 19.09
N VAL A 49 9.75 2.76 17.93
CA VAL A 49 9.91 1.99 16.71
C VAL A 49 11.34 2.12 16.22
N ARG A 50 12.00 0.97 16.04
CA ARG A 50 13.34 0.88 15.47
C ARG A 50 13.30 0.28 14.08
N GLU A 51 14.39 0.44 13.34
CA GLU A 51 14.57 -0.18 12.01
C GLU A 51 14.26 -1.69 12.04
N GLN A 52 14.67 -2.37 13.12
CA GLN A 52 14.41 -3.79 13.32
C GLN A 52 12.91 -4.11 13.42
N THR A 53 12.10 -3.24 14.01
CA THR A 53 10.64 -3.41 14.12
C THR A 53 10.01 -3.43 12.73
N ILE A 54 10.41 -2.49 11.85
CA ILE A 54 9.92 -2.44 10.47
C ILE A 54 10.36 -3.68 9.69
N LYS A 55 11.62 -4.13 9.85
CA LYS A 55 12.09 -5.38 9.22
C LYS A 55 11.27 -6.58 9.68
N SER A 56 11.05 -6.72 10.98
CA SER A 56 10.23 -7.80 11.54
C SER A 56 8.80 -7.76 11.01
N TYR A 57 8.20 -6.59 10.87
CA TYR A 57 6.88 -6.43 10.25
C TYR A 57 6.86 -6.88 8.78
N LEU A 58 7.87 -6.50 7.98
CA LEU A 58 7.94 -6.93 6.58
C LEU A 58 8.19 -8.44 6.45
N VAL A 59 8.88 -9.06 7.41
CA VAL A 59 9.02 -10.53 7.49
C VAL A 59 7.70 -11.19 7.88
N TYR A 60 6.96 -10.62 8.82
CA TYR A 60 5.60 -11.06 9.16
C TYR A 60 4.67 -10.97 7.94
N CYS A 61 4.70 -9.87 7.18
CA CYS A 61 3.93 -9.74 5.95
C CYS A 61 4.29 -10.82 4.92
N GLN A 62 5.56 -11.22 4.85
CA GLN A 62 6.00 -12.29 3.96
C GLN A 62 5.50 -13.65 4.42
N ARG A 63 5.68 -14.00 5.70
CA ARG A 63 5.45 -15.35 6.21
C ARG A 63 3.98 -15.63 6.53
N GLU A 64 3.35 -14.72 7.25
CA GLU A 64 1.99 -14.92 7.77
C GLU A 64 0.92 -14.42 6.80
N ARG A 65 1.22 -13.33 6.06
CA ARG A 65 0.27 -12.70 5.13
C ARG A 65 0.52 -13.06 3.67
N GLN A 66 1.56 -13.86 3.39
CA GLN A 66 1.96 -14.29 2.05
C GLN A 66 2.05 -13.14 1.04
N ASN A 67 2.46 -11.95 1.50
CA ASN A 67 2.53 -10.77 0.65
C ASN A 67 3.67 -10.89 -0.35
N SER A 68 3.37 -10.55 -1.61
CA SER A 68 4.36 -10.45 -2.66
C SER A 68 5.45 -9.41 -2.32
N VAL A 69 6.59 -9.49 -3.00
CA VAL A 69 7.68 -8.51 -2.87
C VAL A 69 7.18 -7.10 -3.20
N LEU A 70 6.34 -6.96 -4.23
CA LEU A 70 5.72 -5.70 -4.62
C LEU A 70 4.85 -5.14 -3.50
N THR A 71 3.94 -5.95 -2.95
CA THR A 71 3.05 -5.53 -1.85
C THR A 71 3.86 -5.08 -0.62
N ARG A 72 4.92 -5.82 -0.27
CA ARG A 72 5.81 -5.46 0.84
C ARG A 72 6.57 -4.15 0.57
N ASN A 73 7.02 -3.92 -0.66
CA ASN A 73 7.67 -2.67 -1.05
C ASN A 73 6.72 -1.47 -0.98
N THR A 74 5.44 -1.65 -1.37
CA THR A 74 4.39 -0.64 -1.19
C THR A 74 4.15 -0.35 0.29
N LYS A 75 4.03 -1.38 1.13
CA LYS A 75 3.89 -1.21 2.58
C LYS A 75 5.09 -0.47 3.19
N LEU A 76 6.31 -0.84 2.81
CA LEU A 76 7.52 -0.13 3.22
C LEU A 76 7.50 1.34 2.77
N GLN A 77 7.01 1.63 1.57
CA GLN A 77 6.90 3.01 1.10
C GLN A 77 5.89 3.82 1.94
N HIS A 78 4.76 3.24 2.31
CA HIS A 78 3.80 3.90 3.21
C HIS A 78 4.41 4.17 4.59
N LEU A 79 5.16 3.22 5.14
CA LEU A 79 5.87 3.42 6.41
C LEU A 79 6.93 4.52 6.30
N LYS A 80 7.66 4.60 5.19
CA LYS A 80 8.64 5.67 4.96
C LYS A 80 8.00 7.05 4.96
N THR A 81 6.91 7.23 4.21
CA THR A 81 6.25 8.54 4.12
C THR A 81 5.60 8.92 5.46
N PHE A 82 5.11 7.94 6.21
CA PHE A 82 4.59 8.16 7.56
C PHE A 82 5.68 8.57 8.56
N PHE A 83 6.80 7.85 8.64
CA PHE A 83 7.90 8.24 9.53
C PHE A 83 8.63 9.50 9.09
N GLN A 84 8.58 9.86 7.80
CA GLN A 84 9.04 11.17 7.34
C GLN A 84 8.14 12.28 7.87
N PHE A 85 6.81 12.13 7.79
CA PHE A 85 5.87 13.08 8.37
C PHE A 85 6.11 13.29 9.88
N LEU A 86 6.35 12.21 10.64
CA LEU A 86 6.68 12.34 12.06
C LEU A 86 8.02 13.04 12.33
N GLU A 87 8.96 12.97 11.39
CA GLU A 87 10.23 13.71 11.45
C GLU A 87 10.00 15.19 11.16
N ASP A 88 9.12 15.49 10.19
CA ASP A 88 8.77 16.86 9.79
C ASP A 88 7.98 17.59 10.90
N GLU A 89 7.09 16.87 11.61
CA GLU A 89 6.34 17.35 12.78
C GLU A 89 7.16 17.36 14.09
N GLU A 90 8.48 17.10 14.02
CA GLU A 90 9.40 17.03 15.16
C GLU A 90 9.03 16.01 16.26
N VAL A 91 8.08 15.11 15.99
CA VAL A 91 7.67 14.02 16.90
C VAL A 91 8.82 13.03 17.09
N ILE A 92 9.56 12.75 16.01
CA ILE A 92 10.78 11.95 16.04
C ILE A 92 11.96 12.79 15.55
N SER A 93 13.13 12.60 16.16
CA SER A 93 14.34 13.24 15.65
C SER A 93 14.85 12.54 14.39
N GLN A 94 15.51 13.28 13.51
CA GLN A 94 16.05 12.74 12.25
C GLN A 94 16.98 11.53 12.42
N LYS A 95 17.68 11.43 13.55
CA LYS A 95 18.55 10.30 13.89
C LYS A 95 17.77 9.06 14.34
N ARG A 96 16.54 9.25 14.82
CA ARG A 96 15.64 8.20 15.31
C ARG A 96 14.66 7.70 14.25
N ASN A 97 14.57 8.33 13.06
CA ASN A 97 13.70 7.84 12.00
C ASN A 97 14.04 6.38 11.60
N PRO A 98 13.16 5.40 11.89
CA PRO A 98 13.45 3.98 11.70
C PRO A 98 13.40 3.54 10.23
N ALA A 99 12.80 4.35 9.35
CA ALA A 99 12.58 4.01 7.95
C ALA A 99 13.65 4.60 7.00
N ARG A 100 14.45 5.58 7.47
CA ARG A 100 15.36 6.38 6.66
C ARG A 100 16.38 5.57 5.85
N LYS A 101 16.94 4.51 6.43
CA LYS A 101 17.99 3.68 5.79
C LYS A 101 17.45 2.42 5.09
N LEU A 102 16.16 2.14 5.21
CA LEU A 102 15.58 0.92 4.64
C LEU A 102 15.52 1.00 3.12
N LYS A 103 16.04 -0.02 2.44
CA LYS A 103 15.95 -0.15 0.98
C LYS A 103 14.82 -1.12 0.61
N GLN A 104 14.13 -0.83 -0.48
CA GLN A 104 13.17 -1.76 -1.06
C GLN A 104 13.89 -3.01 -1.58
N ALA A 105 13.21 -4.14 -1.51
CA ALA A 105 13.72 -5.39 -2.09
C ALA A 105 13.67 -5.31 -3.62
N LYS A 106 14.72 -5.80 -4.28
CA LYS A 106 14.74 -5.89 -5.75
C LYS A 106 13.60 -6.79 -6.21
N THR A 107 12.85 -6.33 -7.20
CA THR A 107 11.75 -7.10 -7.81
C THR A 107 12.10 -7.34 -9.27
N GLU A 108 12.08 -8.60 -9.71
CA GLU A 108 12.10 -8.93 -11.15
C GLU A 108 10.74 -8.61 -11.73
N THR A 109 10.68 -7.61 -12.63
CA THR A 109 9.43 -7.26 -13.30
C THR A 109 9.32 -8.15 -14.54
N ARG A 110 8.51 -9.20 -14.49
CA ARG A 110 8.12 -9.92 -15.70
C ARG A 110 6.88 -9.23 -16.28
N ILE A 111 7.09 -8.46 -17.34
CA ILE A 111 5.99 -7.93 -18.15
C ILE A 111 5.69 -9.00 -19.19
N GLU A 112 4.59 -9.73 -19.01
CA GLU A 112 4.05 -10.58 -20.07
C GLU A 112 3.38 -9.67 -21.10
N VAL A 113 3.95 -9.60 -22.29
CA VAL A 113 3.35 -8.89 -23.43
C VAL A 113 2.39 -9.81 -24.14
N PHE A 114 1.20 -9.30 -24.46
CA PHE A 114 0.24 -10.06 -25.26
C PHE A 114 0.80 -10.26 -26.67
N SER A 115 0.65 -11.47 -27.21
CA SER A 115 0.95 -11.72 -28.62
C SER A 115 -0.13 -11.10 -29.53
N ASP A 116 0.23 -10.82 -30.78
CA ASP A 116 -0.72 -10.31 -31.79
C ASP A 116 -1.97 -11.19 -31.92
N GLU A 117 -1.81 -12.50 -31.74
CA GLU A 117 -2.91 -13.47 -31.75
C GLU A 117 -3.85 -13.28 -30.56
N GLN A 118 -3.31 -13.13 -29.35
CA GLN A 118 -4.09 -12.87 -28.15
C GLN A 118 -4.83 -11.53 -28.26
N ILE A 119 -4.19 -10.51 -28.82
CA ILE A 119 -4.81 -9.20 -29.08
C ILE A 119 -5.98 -9.35 -30.07
N ARG A 120 -5.80 -10.08 -31.18
CA ARG A 120 -6.89 -10.36 -32.12
C ARG A 120 -8.05 -11.10 -31.48
N MET A 121 -7.77 -12.11 -30.64
CA MET A 121 -8.83 -12.85 -29.94
C MET A 121 -9.63 -11.94 -29.00
N MET A 122 -8.98 -11.05 -28.25
CA MET A 122 -9.65 -10.08 -27.39
C MET A 122 -10.55 -9.11 -28.20
N LEU A 123 -10.09 -8.65 -29.36
CA LEU A 123 -10.87 -7.78 -30.25
C LEU A 123 -12.10 -8.50 -30.84
N ILE A 124 -11.94 -9.76 -31.25
CA ILE A 124 -13.04 -10.58 -31.77
C ILE A 124 -14.10 -10.82 -30.69
N ILE A 125 -13.68 -11.17 -29.47
CA ILE A 125 -14.59 -11.40 -28.34
C ILE A 125 -15.40 -10.12 -28.03
N ASN A 126 -14.76 -8.96 -28.02
CA ASN A 126 -15.46 -7.69 -27.78
C ASN A 126 -16.54 -7.39 -28.85
N LEU A 127 -16.24 -7.67 -30.12
CA LEU A 127 -17.17 -7.47 -31.22
C LEU A 127 -18.41 -8.39 -31.11
N HIS A 128 -18.24 -9.62 -30.62
CA HIS A 128 -19.36 -10.54 -30.42
C HIS A 128 -20.22 -10.16 -29.22
N LEU A 129 -19.61 -9.67 -28.13
CA LEU A 129 -20.33 -9.23 -26.93
C LEU A 129 -21.18 -7.98 -27.21
N THR A 130 -20.67 -7.05 -28.01
CA THR A 130 -21.39 -5.82 -28.39
C THR A 130 -22.60 -6.12 -29.28
N GLN A 131 -22.45 -7.01 -30.26
CA GLN A 131 -23.56 -7.46 -31.11
C GLN A 131 -24.62 -8.25 -30.31
N SER A 132 -24.19 -9.15 -29.43
CA SER A 132 -25.11 -9.94 -28.59
C SER A 132 -25.91 -9.05 -27.60
N ASN A 133 -25.27 -8.02 -27.04
CA ASN A 133 -25.92 -7.06 -26.14
C ASN A 133 -26.91 -6.16 -26.88
N SER A 134 -26.67 -5.83 -28.16
CA SER A 134 -27.61 -5.05 -28.98
C SER A 134 -28.89 -5.84 -29.31
N CYS A 135 -28.80 -7.14 -29.62
CA CYS A 135 -29.96 -8.00 -29.86
C CYS A 135 -30.81 -8.25 -28.60
N LEU A 136 -30.20 -8.24 -27.41
CA LEU A 136 -30.94 -8.39 -26.14
C LEU A 136 -31.66 -7.11 -25.70
N ALA A 137 -31.24 -5.94 -26.21
CA ALA A 137 -31.89 -4.67 -25.93
C ALA A 137 -33.14 -4.44 -26.80
N ASP A 138 -33.14 -4.97 -28.02
CA ASP A 138 -34.26 -4.82 -28.97
C ASP A 138 -35.42 -5.81 -28.71
N SER A 139 -35.16 -6.92 -28.02
CA SER A 139 -36.18 -7.93 -27.64
C SER A 139 -36.90 -7.65 -26.31
N ARG A 140 -36.62 -6.50 -25.66
CA ARG A 140 -37.30 -6.02 -24.44
C ARG A 140 -38.10 -4.73 -24.64
N ARG A 141 -38.55 -4.47 -25.87
CA ARG A 141 -39.54 -3.41 -26.18
C ARG A 141 -40.83 -4.03 -26.71
#